data_AF-A0A9W6V7C4-F1
#
_entry.id   AF-A0A9W6V7C4-F1
#
_cell.length_a   1.000
_cell.length_b   1.000
_cell.length_c   1.000
_cell.angle_alpha   90.00
_cell.angle_beta   90.00
_cell.angle_gamma   90.00
#
_symmetry.space_group_name_H-M   'P 1'
#
loop_
_entity.id
_entity.type
_entity.pdbx_description
1 polymer ?
#
loop_
_entity_poly.entity_id
_entity_poly.type
_entity_poly.pdbx_seq_one_letter_code
_entity_poly.pdbx_strand_id
1 'polypeptide(L)'
;MYDARTAADYRAARELPREGLTAWREAVAEYAAPRPGTTLLDVGAGTGAFATAFRDWYGVHVLAVEPAPAMRELIPAGEGVTVLDGRAEHLPVADAAADAAWLGSVLHHLTDLPAAARELHRVLRPGAPVLIRNAFPGRCERDLRVRYFPETAAGIDAYPSVERVTEVFAAAGFTRTALRPLPQRSAPTLAAYAAGLRRAADGKLRALSDEAWRAGPARLRRAAAQRPDEPAVSWMDLLVLQRS
;
A
#
# COMPACT_ATOMS: atom_id res chain seq x y z
N MET A 1 -2.55 -14.72 -9.37
CA MET A 1 -3.62 -14.14 -10.21
C MET A 1 -4.84 -14.00 -9.31
N TYR A 2 -5.35 -12.78 -9.10
CA TYR A 2 -6.56 -12.56 -8.29
C TYR A 2 -7.78 -12.90 -9.15
N ASP A 3 -8.63 -13.82 -8.69
CA ASP A 3 -9.95 -14.04 -9.28
C ASP A 3 -11.01 -13.14 -8.61
N ALA A 4 -12.22 -13.04 -9.17
CA ALA A 4 -13.27 -12.15 -8.68
C ALA A 4 -13.65 -12.39 -7.22
N ARG A 5 -13.62 -13.65 -6.77
CA ARG A 5 -13.90 -14.01 -5.37
C ARG A 5 -12.79 -13.54 -4.44
N THR A 6 -11.54 -13.75 -4.83
CA THR A 6 -10.37 -13.29 -4.08
C THR A 6 -10.30 -11.76 -4.03
N ALA A 7 -10.80 -11.05 -5.05
CA ALA A 7 -10.84 -9.59 -5.09
C ALA A 7 -11.87 -8.99 -4.11
N ALA A 8 -13.08 -9.54 -4.05
CA ALA A 8 -14.11 -9.11 -3.09
C ALA A 8 -13.69 -9.42 -1.63
N ASP A 9 -13.12 -10.61 -1.41
CA ASP A 9 -12.59 -11.01 -0.10
C ASP A 9 -11.40 -10.13 0.31
N TYR A 10 -10.53 -9.76 -0.65
CA TYR A 10 -9.45 -8.79 -0.42
C TYR A 10 -10.01 -7.45 0.05
N ARG A 11 -11.03 -6.92 -0.64
CA ARG A 11 -11.67 -5.65 -0.28
C ARG A 11 -12.15 -5.65 1.17
N ALA A 12 -12.95 -6.67 1.51
CA ALA A 12 -13.56 -6.81 2.82
C ALA A 12 -12.53 -7.05 3.95
N ALA A 13 -11.43 -7.73 3.66
CA ALA A 13 -10.45 -8.11 4.68
C ALA A 13 -9.28 -7.12 4.83
N ARG A 14 -9.00 -6.29 3.81
CA ARG A 14 -7.75 -5.50 3.74
C ARG A 14 -7.95 -4.00 3.53
N GLU A 15 -9.13 -3.54 3.12
CA GLU A 15 -9.38 -2.09 3.08
C GLU A 15 -9.42 -1.53 4.51
N LEU A 16 -8.64 -0.48 4.71
CA LEU A 16 -8.58 0.24 5.97
C LEU A 16 -9.69 1.28 6.01
N PRO A 17 -10.35 1.49 7.15
CA PRO A 17 -11.31 2.57 7.29
C PRO A 17 -10.63 3.92 7.04
N ARG A 18 -11.31 4.84 6.35
CA ARG A 18 -10.73 6.15 5.97
C ARG A 18 -10.23 6.93 7.18
N GLU A 19 -10.96 6.89 8.29
CA GLU A 19 -10.57 7.56 9.54
C GLU A 19 -9.31 6.98 10.17
N GLY A 20 -8.90 5.76 9.79
CA GLY A 20 -7.66 5.14 10.21
C GLY A 20 -6.42 5.59 9.43
N LEU A 21 -6.60 6.42 8.39
CA LEU A 21 -5.55 6.83 7.46
C LEU A 21 -5.13 8.31 7.61
N THR A 22 -5.51 9.00 8.69
CA THR A 22 -5.18 10.43 8.89
C THR A 22 -3.69 10.72 8.75
N ALA A 23 -2.81 9.94 9.38
CA ALA A 23 -1.36 10.14 9.26
C ALA A 23 -0.84 9.95 7.82
N TRP A 24 -1.48 9.06 7.04
CA TRP A 24 -1.16 8.88 5.62
C TRP A 24 -1.63 10.06 4.77
N ARG A 25 -2.84 10.55 5.04
CA ARG A 25 -3.35 11.76 4.38
C ARG A 25 -2.46 12.97 4.66
N GLU A 26 -2.02 13.16 5.90
CA GLU A 26 -1.14 14.26 6.26
C GLU A 26 0.24 14.13 5.60
N ALA A 27 0.84 12.93 5.61
CA ALA A 27 2.13 12.72 4.97
C ALA A 27 2.09 12.87 3.45
N VAL A 28 1.01 12.41 2.78
CA VAL A 28 0.83 12.65 1.35
C VAL A 28 0.65 14.15 1.07
N ALA A 29 -0.06 14.88 1.93
CA ALA A 29 -0.17 16.33 1.81
C ALA A 29 1.18 17.04 1.96
N GLU A 30 2.00 16.61 2.92
CA GLU A 30 3.34 17.15 3.18
C GLU A 30 4.29 16.94 2.00
N TYR A 31 4.35 15.73 1.44
CA TYR A 31 5.37 15.38 0.44
C TYR A 31 4.93 15.57 -1.02
N ALA A 32 3.64 15.52 -1.32
CA ALA A 32 3.13 15.66 -2.69
C ALA A 32 2.37 16.97 -2.95
N ALA A 33 2.00 17.72 -1.90
CA ALA A 33 1.21 18.95 -1.98
C ALA A 33 0.02 18.87 -3.00
N PRO A 34 -0.77 17.78 -2.98
CA PRO A 34 -1.86 17.57 -3.92
C PRO A 34 -2.94 18.64 -3.74
N ARG A 35 -3.45 19.14 -4.87
CA ARG A 35 -4.50 20.17 -4.92
C ARG A 35 -5.35 19.98 -6.18
N PRO A 36 -6.55 20.57 -6.28
CA PRO A 36 -7.31 20.53 -7.52
C PRO A 36 -6.46 20.89 -8.74
N GLY A 37 -6.53 20.05 -9.78
CA GLY A 37 -5.67 20.14 -10.97
C GLY A 37 -4.40 19.27 -10.94
N THR A 38 -3.99 18.75 -9.79
CA THR A 38 -2.94 17.74 -9.67
C THR A 38 -3.39 16.40 -10.27
N THR A 39 -2.50 15.75 -11.01
CA THR A 39 -2.65 14.37 -11.48
C THR A 39 -1.78 13.43 -10.65
N LEU A 40 -2.38 12.51 -9.90
CA LEU A 40 -1.69 11.51 -9.09
C LEU A 40 -1.77 10.14 -9.76
N LEU A 41 -0.63 9.46 -9.88
CA LEU A 41 -0.54 8.11 -10.43
C LEU A 41 -0.55 7.07 -9.31
N ASP A 42 -1.58 6.22 -9.23
CA ASP A 42 -1.67 5.10 -8.27
C ASP A 42 -1.27 3.80 -9.00
N VAL A 43 -0.09 3.27 -8.70
CA VAL A 43 0.50 2.10 -9.38
C VAL A 43 0.28 0.83 -8.58
N GLY A 44 -0.39 -0.15 -9.17
CA GLY A 44 -0.91 -1.31 -8.46
C GLY A 44 -2.10 -0.93 -7.59
N ALA A 45 -3.05 -0.20 -8.17
CA ALA A 45 -4.16 0.42 -7.46
C ALA A 45 -5.09 -0.60 -6.76
N GLY A 46 -5.01 -1.88 -7.12
CA GLY A 46 -5.83 -2.94 -6.54
C GLY A 46 -7.32 -2.64 -6.72
N THR A 47 -8.06 -2.55 -5.62
CA THR A 47 -9.49 -2.21 -5.61
C THR A 47 -9.77 -0.69 -5.70
N GLY A 48 -8.73 0.14 -5.78
CA GLY A 48 -8.86 1.59 -5.92
C GLY A 48 -9.12 2.33 -4.61
N ALA A 49 -8.86 1.71 -3.44
CA ALA A 49 -9.11 2.32 -2.13
C ALA A 49 -8.37 3.66 -1.95
N PHE A 50 -7.08 3.71 -2.33
CA PHE A 50 -6.27 4.94 -2.27
C PHE A 50 -6.59 5.90 -3.40
N ALA A 51 -6.80 5.43 -4.64
CA ALA A 51 -7.30 6.28 -5.72
C ALA A 51 -8.57 7.05 -5.33
N THR A 52 -9.55 6.34 -4.76
CA THR A 52 -10.79 6.92 -4.23
C THR A 52 -10.49 7.86 -3.06
N ALA A 53 -9.53 7.52 -2.18
CA ALA A 53 -9.13 8.37 -1.05
C ALA A 53 -8.51 9.70 -1.50
N PHE A 54 -7.59 9.67 -2.44
CA PHE A 54 -6.89 10.87 -2.91
C PHE A 54 -7.84 11.84 -3.60
N ARG A 55 -8.74 11.32 -4.44
CA ARG A 55 -9.83 12.10 -5.01
C ARG A 55 -10.64 12.78 -3.89
N ASP A 56 -11.14 12.03 -2.92
CA ASP A 56 -12.01 12.57 -1.85
C ASP A 56 -11.27 13.54 -0.91
N TRP A 57 -10.00 13.28 -0.60
CA TRP A 57 -9.22 14.08 0.35
C TRP A 57 -8.72 15.40 -0.22
N TYR A 58 -8.44 15.45 -1.52
CA TYR A 58 -7.69 16.53 -2.15
C TYR A 58 -8.33 17.09 -3.43
N GLY A 59 -9.36 16.46 -3.98
CA GLY A 59 -9.98 16.87 -5.24
C GLY A 59 -9.05 16.71 -6.46
N VAL A 60 -8.13 15.76 -6.42
CA VAL A 60 -7.18 15.50 -7.51
C VAL A 60 -7.75 14.54 -8.56
N HIS A 61 -7.15 14.56 -9.74
CA HIS A 61 -7.34 13.49 -10.72
C HIS A 61 -6.40 12.32 -10.40
N VAL A 62 -6.91 11.09 -10.43
CA VAL A 62 -6.10 9.89 -10.21
C VAL A 62 -6.07 9.03 -11.46
N LEU A 63 -4.86 8.68 -11.90
CA LEU A 63 -4.62 7.62 -12.87
C LEU A 63 -4.33 6.33 -12.08
N ALA A 64 -5.29 5.42 -12.04
CA ALA A 64 -5.19 4.15 -11.32
C ALA A 64 -4.77 3.03 -12.27
N VAL A 65 -3.53 2.54 -12.13
CA VAL A 65 -2.96 1.48 -12.97
C VAL A 65 -3.02 0.15 -12.21
N GLU A 66 -3.73 -0.83 -12.76
CA GLU A 66 -3.87 -2.17 -12.15
C GLU A 66 -3.90 -3.26 -13.24
N PRO A 67 -2.95 -4.22 -13.22
CA PRO A 67 -2.90 -5.26 -14.24
C PRO A 67 -3.92 -6.40 -14.04
N ALA A 68 -4.44 -6.63 -12.83
CA ALA A 68 -5.39 -7.71 -12.59
C ALA A 68 -6.82 -7.27 -12.93
N PRO A 69 -7.49 -7.85 -13.95
CA PRO A 69 -8.82 -7.41 -14.39
C PRO A 69 -9.85 -7.43 -13.26
N ALA A 70 -9.88 -8.49 -12.46
CA ALA A 70 -10.81 -8.64 -11.35
C ALA A 70 -10.65 -7.59 -10.24
N MET A 71 -9.44 -7.04 -10.04
CA MET A 71 -9.20 -5.95 -9.09
C MET A 71 -9.59 -4.62 -9.73
N ARG A 72 -9.18 -4.43 -10.99
CA ARG A 72 -9.46 -3.25 -11.79
C ARG A 72 -10.95 -2.96 -11.95
N GLU A 73 -11.78 -3.99 -12.10
CA GLU A 73 -13.25 -3.88 -12.15
C GLU A 73 -13.89 -3.32 -10.88
N LEU A 74 -13.20 -3.38 -9.73
CA LEU A 74 -13.70 -2.84 -8.45
C LEU A 74 -13.38 -1.35 -8.26
N ILE A 75 -12.53 -0.78 -9.11
CA ILE A 75 -12.13 0.63 -9.05
C ILE A 75 -13.30 1.47 -9.59
N PRO A 76 -13.82 2.44 -8.81
CA PRO A 76 -14.93 3.30 -9.25
C PRO A 76 -14.43 4.29 -10.30
N ALA A 77 -14.49 3.89 -11.57
CA ALA A 77 -14.13 4.73 -12.71
C ALA A 77 -15.11 5.91 -12.87
N GLY A 78 -14.61 7.03 -13.39
CA GLY A 78 -15.36 8.29 -13.45
C GLY A 78 -15.15 9.15 -12.20
N GLU A 79 -15.72 10.36 -12.19
CA GLU A 79 -15.64 11.30 -11.06
C GLU A 79 -14.21 11.67 -10.61
N GLY A 80 -13.24 11.70 -11.54
CA GLY A 80 -11.85 12.07 -11.21
C GLY A 80 -10.91 10.88 -11.00
N VAL A 81 -11.37 9.64 -11.25
CA VAL A 81 -10.50 8.46 -11.35
C VAL A 81 -10.56 7.89 -12.77
N THR A 82 -9.39 7.83 -13.44
CA THR A 82 -9.20 7.12 -14.71
C THR A 82 -8.53 5.79 -14.42
N VAL A 83 -9.12 4.71 -14.92
CA VAL A 83 -8.64 3.35 -14.68
C VAL A 83 -7.90 2.85 -15.91
N LEU A 84 -6.67 2.35 -15.71
CA LEU A 84 -5.77 1.95 -16.78
C LEU A 84 -5.30 0.49 -16.58
N ASP A 85 -5.34 -0.28 -17.67
CA ASP A 85 -4.71 -1.60 -17.72
C ASP A 85 -3.22 -1.43 -17.99
N GLY A 86 -2.39 -1.79 -17.03
CA GLY A 86 -0.95 -1.61 -17.16
C GLY A 86 -0.18 -2.21 -16.00
N ARG A 87 1.14 -2.30 -16.19
CA ARG A 87 2.09 -2.77 -15.19
C ARG A 87 3.05 -1.64 -14.84
N ALA A 88 3.65 -1.69 -13.66
CA ALA A 88 4.61 -0.65 -13.26
C ALA A 88 5.81 -0.59 -14.22
N GLU A 89 6.18 -1.73 -14.82
CA GLU A 89 7.28 -1.87 -15.78
C GLU A 89 6.95 -1.31 -17.19
N HIS A 90 5.67 -1.05 -17.47
CA HIS A 90 5.16 -0.50 -18.73
C HIS A 90 3.88 0.30 -18.48
N LEU A 91 4.03 1.56 -18.08
CA LEU A 91 2.93 2.42 -17.66
C LEU A 91 2.22 3.01 -18.90
N PRO A 92 0.89 2.84 -19.04
CA PRO A 92 0.09 3.39 -20.13
C PRO A 92 -0.22 4.89 -19.91
N VAL A 93 0.81 5.66 -19.59
CA VAL A 93 0.75 7.08 -19.23
C VAL A 93 1.81 7.82 -20.04
N ALA A 94 1.47 9.00 -20.55
CA ALA A 94 2.39 9.83 -21.32
C ALA A 94 3.55 10.36 -20.45
N ASP A 95 4.63 10.75 -21.13
CA ASP A 95 5.79 11.36 -20.48
C ASP A 95 5.39 12.65 -19.74
N ALA A 96 5.94 12.86 -18.55
CA ALA A 96 5.70 14.05 -17.72
C ALA A 96 4.22 14.42 -17.50
N ALA A 97 3.35 13.42 -17.44
CA ALA A 97 1.91 13.60 -17.29
C ALA A 97 1.45 13.66 -15.82
N ALA A 98 2.19 13.07 -14.88
CA ALA A 98 1.80 12.96 -13.48
C ALA A 98 2.65 13.83 -12.54
N ASP A 99 2.01 14.41 -11.52
CA ASP A 99 2.61 15.30 -10.53
C ASP A 99 3.17 14.56 -9.31
N ALA A 100 2.68 13.35 -9.05
CA ALA A 100 3.15 12.47 -7.99
C ALA A 100 2.76 11.02 -8.31
N ALA A 101 3.50 10.05 -7.77
CA ALA A 101 3.16 8.64 -7.81
C ALA A 101 2.98 8.05 -6.42
N TRP A 102 2.03 7.12 -6.30
CA TRP A 102 1.76 6.34 -5.11
C TRP A 102 1.91 4.85 -5.41
N LEU A 103 2.68 4.16 -4.58
CA LEU A 103 2.87 2.71 -4.61
C LEU A 103 2.48 2.14 -3.25
N GLY A 104 1.24 1.62 -3.16
CA GLY A 104 0.69 1.07 -1.93
C GLY A 104 0.84 -0.45 -1.83
N SER A 105 1.81 -0.94 -1.06
CA SER A 105 2.02 -2.38 -0.83
C SER A 105 2.19 -3.21 -2.12
N VAL A 106 2.75 -2.61 -3.17
CA VAL A 106 2.91 -3.24 -4.49
C VAL A 106 4.32 -3.76 -4.76
N LEU A 107 5.35 -3.30 -4.03
CA LEU A 107 6.76 -3.57 -4.36
C LEU A 107 7.10 -5.05 -4.55
N HIS A 108 6.52 -5.93 -3.74
CA HIS A 108 6.75 -7.37 -3.82
C HIS A 108 6.02 -8.08 -4.97
N HIS A 109 5.18 -7.36 -5.71
CA HIS A 109 4.54 -7.82 -6.94
C HIS A 109 5.30 -7.37 -8.20
N LEU A 110 6.25 -6.44 -8.07
CA LEU A 110 7.03 -5.96 -9.20
C LEU A 110 8.05 -7.01 -9.62
N THR A 111 8.06 -7.34 -10.91
CA THR A 111 8.95 -8.35 -11.49
C THR A 111 10.27 -7.75 -11.96
N ASP A 112 10.26 -6.48 -12.36
CA ASP A 112 11.46 -5.71 -12.71
C ASP A 112 11.40 -4.32 -12.07
N LEU A 113 11.91 -4.22 -10.83
CA LEU A 113 11.96 -2.96 -10.08
C LEU A 113 12.76 -1.87 -10.83
N PRO A 114 13.92 -2.16 -11.46
CA PRO A 114 14.59 -1.20 -12.34
C PRO A 114 13.75 -0.67 -13.50
N ALA A 115 13.00 -1.53 -14.20
CA ALA A 115 12.09 -1.09 -15.26
C ALA A 115 10.98 -0.19 -14.71
N ALA A 116 10.38 -0.58 -13.58
CA ALA A 116 9.36 0.24 -12.92
C ALA A 116 9.89 1.62 -12.51
N ALA A 117 11.12 1.70 -12.00
CA ALA A 117 11.74 2.98 -11.65
C ALA A 117 11.96 3.87 -12.90
N ARG A 118 12.41 3.30 -14.02
CA ARG A 118 12.56 4.05 -15.29
C ARG A 118 11.21 4.56 -15.83
N GLU A 119 10.17 3.74 -15.78
CA GLU A 119 8.83 4.14 -16.19
C GLU A 119 8.25 5.24 -15.30
N LEU A 120 8.42 5.12 -13.98
CA LEU A 120 8.04 6.19 -13.05
C LEU A 120 8.78 7.49 -13.35
N HIS A 121 10.08 7.43 -13.65
CA HIS A 121 10.84 8.61 -14.04
C HIS A 121 10.28 9.25 -15.32
N ARG A 122 9.94 8.43 -16.33
CA ARG A 122 9.39 8.88 -17.61
C ARG A 122 8.05 9.62 -17.45
N VAL A 123 7.10 9.02 -16.73
CA VAL A 123 5.72 9.52 -16.65
C VAL A 123 5.52 10.66 -15.66
N LEU A 124 6.39 10.75 -14.64
CA LEU A 124 6.33 11.83 -13.67
C LEU A 124 6.87 13.12 -14.26
N ARG A 125 6.46 14.29 -13.73
CA ARG A 125 7.07 15.59 -14.05
C ARG A 125 8.42 15.75 -13.33
N PRO A 126 9.35 16.58 -13.81
CA PRO A 126 10.57 16.89 -13.05
C PRO A 126 10.20 17.45 -11.68
N GLY A 127 10.89 17.01 -10.62
CA GLY A 127 10.54 17.41 -9.26
C GLY A 127 9.24 16.81 -8.71
N ALA A 128 8.66 15.78 -9.34
CA ALA A 128 7.54 15.03 -8.77
C ALA A 128 8.01 13.90 -7.82
N PRO A 129 7.33 13.68 -6.68
CA PRO A 129 7.68 12.62 -5.74
C PRO A 129 7.03 11.28 -6.09
N VAL A 130 7.71 10.20 -5.70
CA VAL A 130 7.17 8.85 -5.55
C VAL A 130 7.02 8.57 -4.06
N LEU A 131 5.81 8.21 -3.63
CA LEU A 131 5.46 7.87 -2.27
C LEU A 131 5.17 6.37 -2.19
N ILE A 132 5.98 5.65 -1.44
CA ILE A 132 5.89 4.20 -1.30
C ILE A 132 5.45 3.86 0.11
N ARG A 133 4.23 3.31 0.24
CA ARG A 133 3.73 2.74 1.48
C ARG A 133 3.99 1.24 1.49
N ASN A 134 4.89 0.76 2.34
CA ASN A 134 5.20 -0.67 2.38
C ASN A 134 5.65 -1.14 3.77
N ALA A 135 5.56 -2.44 4.01
CA ALA A 135 6.33 -3.09 5.07
C ALA A 135 7.69 -3.49 4.48
N PHE A 136 8.78 -3.11 5.14
CA PHE A 136 10.13 -3.47 4.72
C PHE A 136 10.75 -4.54 5.63
N PRO A 137 11.65 -5.39 5.09
CA PRO A 137 12.48 -6.28 5.90
C PRO A 137 13.12 -5.52 7.07
N GLY A 138 13.09 -6.13 8.26
CA GLY A 138 13.68 -5.54 9.48
C GLY A 138 12.97 -4.31 10.06
N ARG A 139 11.77 -3.94 9.55
CA ARG A 139 11.01 -2.75 9.98
C ARG A 139 9.50 -3.00 10.16
N CYS A 140 9.12 -4.27 10.28
CA CYS A 140 7.71 -4.70 10.26
C CYS A 140 7.18 -5.18 11.62
N GLU A 141 7.99 -5.15 12.68
CA GLU A 141 7.65 -5.66 14.01
C GLU A 141 6.46 -4.93 14.67
N ARG A 142 6.20 -3.69 14.23
CA ARG A 142 5.07 -2.86 14.69
C ARG A 142 3.80 -3.03 13.85
N ASP A 143 3.84 -3.83 12.79
CA ASP A 143 2.63 -4.26 12.07
C ASP A 143 1.87 -5.27 12.94
N LEU A 144 0.56 -5.10 13.11
CA LEU A 144 -0.22 -5.99 13.98
C LEU A 144 -0.17 -7.44 13.51
N ARG A 145 -0.09 -7.66 12.20
CA ARG A 145 -0.06 -9.00 11.65
C ARG A 145 1.25 -9.69 12.01
N VAL A 146 2.37 -9.01 11.89
CA VAL A 146 3.67 -9.52 12.35
C VAL A 146 3.67 -9.71 13.87
N ARG A 147 3.13 -8.75 14.63
CA ARG A 147 3.08 -8.81 16.10
C ARG A 147 2.33 -10.05 16.61
N TYR A 148 1.21 -10.42 15.99
CA TYR A 148 0.38 -11.54 16.44
C TYR A 148 0.58 -12.84 15.65
N PHE A 149 1.14 -12.75 14.45
CA PHE A 149 1.55 -13.84 13.57
C PHE A 149 3.01 -13.63 13.13
N PRO A 150 3.99 -13.75 14.04
CA PRO A 150 5.42 -13.52 13.75
C PRO A 150 5.94 -14.37 12.60
N GLU A 151 5.32 -15.52 12.36
CA GLU A 151 5.61 -16.41 11.23
C GLU A 151 5.40 -15.71 9.87
N THR A 152 4.61 -14.63 9.82
CA THR A 152 4.41 -13.82 8.61
C THR A 152 5.59 -12.88 8.29
N ALA A 153 6.51 -12.65 9.23
CA ALA A 153 7.69 -11.82 9.02
C ALA A 153 8.61 -12.37 7.92
N ALA A 154 8.77 -13.69 7.85
CA ALA A 154 9.58 -14.35 6.83
C ALA A 154 9.11 -14.04 5.40
N GLY A 155 7.80 -13.84 5.22
CA GLY A 155 7.25 -13.41 3.92
C GLY A 155 7.58 -11.96 3.56
N ILE A 156 7.87 -11.11 4.55
CA ILE A 156 8.33 -9.72 4.36
C ILE A 156 9.83 -9.68 4.13
N ASP A 157 10.62 -10.58 4.73
CA ASP A 157 12.08 -10.63 4.54
C ASP A 157 12.47 -10.87 3.08
N ALA A 158 11.60 -11.49 2.29
CA ALA A 158 11.76 -11.67 0.84
C ALA A 158 11.44 -10.42 0.00
N TYR A 159 10.93 -9.34 0.60
CA TYR A 159 10.60 -8.12 -0.12
C TYR A 159 11.87 -7.30 -0.42
N PRO A 160 11.84 -6.41 -1.43
CA PRO A 160 12.92 -5.43 -1.60
C PRO A 160 13.12 -4.61 -0.33
N SER A 161 14.38 -4.50 0.13
CA SER A 161 14.74 -3.63 1.27
C SER A 161 14.65 -2.15 0.88
N VAL A 162 14.63 -1.26 1.88
CA VAL A 162 14.65 0.19 1.64
C VAL A 162 15.90 0.57 0.84
N GLU A 163 17.04 -0.01 1.17
CA GLU A 163 18.34 0.22 0.52
C GLU A 163 18.25 -0.19 -0.94
N ARG A 164 17.75 -1.40 -1.23
CA ARG A 164 17.61 -1.89 -2.59
C ARG A 164 16.68 -1.01 -3.43
N VAL A 165 15.53 -0.60 -2.87
CA VAL A 165 14.61 0.31 -3.57
C VAL A 165 15.28 1.66 -3.81
N THR A 166 15.97 2.21 -2.80
CA THR A 166 16.65 3.50 -2.91
C THR A 166 17.75 3.48 -3.98
N GLU A 167 18.59 2.44 -4.01
CA GLU A 167 19.64 2.27 -5.02
C GLU A 167 19.09 2.16 -6.44
N VAL A 168 18.04 1.36 -6.64
CA VAL A 168 17.42 1.17 -7.96
C VAL A 168 16.79 2.46 -8.46
N PHE A 169 16.08 3.17 -7.58
CA PHE A 169 15.48 4.45 -7.94
C PHE A 169 16.54 5.54 -8.15
N ALA A 170 17.65 5.52 -7.40
CA ALA A 170 18.77 6.43 -7.64
C ALA A 170 19.38 6.25 -9.03
N ALA A 171 19.55 5.01 -9.49
CA ALA A 171 20.00 4.72 -10.85
C ALA A 171 19.02 5.20 -11.94
N ALA A 172 17.75 5.43 -11.59
CA ALA A 172 16.71 5.96 -12.48
C ALA A 172 16.50 7.49 -12.32
N GLY A 173 17.36 8.19 -11.58
CA GLY A 173 17.27 9.65 -11.42
C GLY A 173 16.35 10.11 -10.28
N PHE A 174 16.22 9.33 -9.21
CA PHE A 174 15.52 9.75 -7.99
C PHE A 174 16.47 9.92 -6.81
N THR A 175 16.09 10.78 -5.85
CA THR A 175 16.81 10.95 -4.59
C THR A 175 15.88 10.66 -3.42
N ARG A 176 16.32 9.84 -2.45
CA ARG A 176 15.52 9.62 -1.23
C ARG A 176 15.49 10.86 -0.36
N THR A 177 14.30 11.36 -0.08
CA THR A 177 14.09 12.56 0.76
C THR A 177 13.50 12.24 2.13
N ALA A 178 12.78 11.12 2.29
CA ALA A 178 12.27 10.70 3.59
C ALA A 178 12.09 9.18 3.72
N LEU A 179 12.16 8.69 4.95
CA LEU A 179 11.70 7.36 5.38
C LEU A 179 11.04 7.52 6.75
N ARG A 180 9.74 7.27 6.85
CA ARG A 180 8.96 7.51 8.07
C ARG A 180 8.04 6.34 8.39
N PRO A 181 8.08 5.79 9.62
CA PRO A 181 7.05 4.86 10.06
C PRO A 181 5.77 5.64 10.36
N LEU A 182 4.66 5.28 9.74
CA LEU A 182 3.36 5.91 9.92
C LEU A 182 2.33 4.93 10.50
N PRO A 183 1.51 5.36 11.48
CA PRO A 183 0.44 4.55 12.01
C PRO A 183 -0.73 4.47 11.03
N GLN A 184 -1.44 3.35 11.06
CA GLN A 184 -2.75 3.20 10.46
C GLN A 184 -3.65 2.42 11.40
N ARG A 185 -4.83 2.97 11.71
CA ARG A 185 -5.79 2.27 12.56
C ARG A 185 -6.56 1.27 11.72
N SER A 186 -6.27 -0.02 11.95
CA SER A 186 -6.88 -1.15 11.24
C SER A 186 -8.25 -1.53 11.81
N ALA A 187 -8.50 -1.27 13.08
CA ALA A 187 -9.82 -1.40 13.71
C ALA A 187 -9.92 -0.55 14.99
N PRO A 188 -11.14 -0.27 15.50
CA PRO A 188 -11.31 0.50 16.73
C PRO A 188 -10.66 -0.13 17.96
N THR A 189 -10.62 -1.47 18.04
CA THR A 189 -10.00 -2.22 19.15
C THR A 189 -9.31 -3.49 18.64
N LEU A 190 -8.43 -4.08 19.46
CA LEU A 190 -7.86 -5.40 19.17
C LEU A 190 -8.92 -6.51 19.05
N ALA A 191 -10.01 -6.43 19.81
CA ALA A 191 -11.13 -7.37 19.71
C ALA A 191 -11.84 -7.28 18.35
N ALA A 192 -12.11 -6.05 17.89
CA ALA A 192 -12.69 -5.80 16.57
C ALA A 192 -11.76 -6.29 15.45
N TYR A 193 -10.46 -6.03 15.58
CA TYR A 193 -9.45 -6.54 14.63
C TYR A 193 -9.47 -8.08 14.57
N ALA A 194 -9.53 -8.75 15.73
CA ALA A 194 -9.60 -10.22 15.80
C ALA A 194 -10.86 -10.78 15.12
N ALA A 195 -12.01 -10.13 15.32
CA ALA A 195 -13.27 -10.52 14.71
C ALA A 195 -13.27 -10.34 13.19
N GLY A 196 -12.47 -9.40 12.67
CA GLY A 196 -12.30 -9.13 11.25
C GLY A 196 -11.34 -10.07 10.52
N LEU A 197 -10.54 -10.87 11.22
CA LEU A 197 -9.55 -11.75 10.58
C LEU A 197 -10.22 -12.81 9.70
N ARG A 198 -9.70 -12.97 8.47
CA ARG A 198 -10.15 -13.96 7.49
C ARG A 198 -8.94 -14.66 6.89
N ARG A 199 -8.61 -15.89 7.34
CA ARG A 199 -7.44 -16.65 6.84
C ARG A 199 -7.45 -16.79 5.32
N ALA A 200 -8.60 -17.15 4.76
CA ALA A 200 -8.74 -17.41 3.33
C ALA A 200 -8.55 -16.16 2.45
N ALA A 201 -8.86 -14.97 2.98
CA ALA A 201 -8.79 -13.70 2.27
C ALA A 201 -7.40 -13.02 2.35
N ASP A 202 -6.47 -13.59 3.13
CA ASP A 202 -5.15 -13.01 3.31
C ASP A 202 -4.06 -14.01 2.91
N GLY A 203 -3.37 -13.71 1.82
CA GLY A 203 -2.33 -14.57 1.26
C GLY A 203 -1.25 -15.00 2.25
N LYS A 204 -0.82 -14.12 3.18
CA LYS A 204 0.21 -14.52 4.17
C LYS A 204 -0.38 -15.35 5.30
N LEU A 205 -1.65 -15.11 5.70
CA LEU A 205 -2.31 -15.95 6.71
C LEU A 205 -2.69 -17.32 6.15
N ARG A 206 -3.06 -17.39 4.87
CA ARG A 206 -3.34 -18.64 4.15
C ARG A 206 -2.10 -19.54 4.06
N ALA A 207 -0.92 -18.95 3.92
CA ALA A 207 0.35 -19.67 3.87
C ALA A 207 0.84 -20.21 5.23
N LEU A 208 0.22 -19.79 6.35
CA LEU A 208 0.61 -20.28 7.67
C LEU A 208 0.24 -21.75 7.86
N SER A 209 1.06 -22.46 8.65
CA SER A 209 0.68 -23.77 9.19
C SER A 209 -0.57 -23.65 10.06
N ASP A 210 -1.30 -24.75 10.22
CA ASP A 210 -2.49 -24.76 11.09
C ASP A 210 -2.16 -24.45 12.54
N GLU A 211 -0.96 -24.83 13.00
CA GLU A 211 -0.46 -24.48 14.32
C GLU A 211 -0.27 -22.97 14.48
N ALA A 212 0.46 -22.33 13.56
CA ALA A 212 0.68 -20.89 13.56
C ALA A 212 -0.65 -20.12 13.43
N TRP A 213 -1.57 -20.62 12.59
CA TRP A 213 -2.91 -20.07 12.47
C TRP A 213 -3.73 -20.18 13.75
N ARG A 214 -3.64 -21.26 14.53
CA ARG A 214 -4.32 -21.37 15.83
C ARG A 214 -3.72 -20.44 16.88
N ALA A 215 -2.39 -20.32 16.88
CA ALA A 215 -1.67 -19.51 17.87
C ALA A 215 -1.96 -18.01 17.74
N GLY A 216 -1.98 -17.46 16.51
CA GLY A 216 -2.11 -16.01 16.30
C GLY A 216 -3.42 -15.39 16.84
N PRO A 217 -4.61 -15.89 16.49
CA PRO A 217 -5.88 -15.43 17.04
C PRO A 217 -5.97 -15.61 18.56
N ALA A 218 -5.34 -16.66 19.12
CA ALA A 218 -5.28 -16.84 20.57
C ALA A 218 -4.44 -15.74 21.25
N ARG A 219 -3.25 -15.41 20.70
CA ARG A 219 -2.42 -14.29 21.17
C ARG A 219 -3.19 -12.97 21.11
N LEU A 220 -3.88 -12.71 19.99
CA LEU A 220 -4.65 -11.48 19.78
C LEU A 220 -5.85 -11.36 20.73
N ARG A 221 -6.63 -12.44 20.93
CA ARG A 221 -7.75 -12.45 21.89
C ARG A 221 -7.28 -12.23 23.33
N ARG A 222 -6.16 -12.84 23.72
CA ARG A 222 -5.55 -12.62 25.04
C ARG A 222 -5.15 -11.15 25.22
N ALA A 223 -4.50 -10.56 24.22
CA ALA A 223 -4.14 -9.16 24.23
C ALA A 223 -5.36 -8.23 24.32
N ALA A 224 -6.43 -8.54 23.58
CA ALA A 224 -7.68 -7.79 23.62
C ALA A 224 -8.38 -7.88 24.99
N ALA A 225 -8.34 -9.04 25.66
CA ALA A 225 -8.90 -9.21 26.99
C ALA A 225 -8.14 -8.41 28.07
N GLN A 226 -6.82 -8.26 27.91
CA GLN A 226 -5.97 -7.50 28.83
C GLN A 226 -6.05 -5.98 28.59
N ARG A 227 -6.33 -5.57 27.36
CA ARG A 227 -6.32 -4.16 26.91
C ARG A 227 -7.54 -3.91 26.01
N PRO A 228 -8.77 -3.90 26.57
CA PRO A 228 -10.00 -3.86 25.77
C PRO A 228 -10.15 -2.59 24.93
N ASP A 229 -9.64 -1.47 25.44
CA ASP A 229 -9.74 -0.15 24.78
C ASP A 229 -8.54 0.17 23.89
N GLU A 230 -7.54 -0.74 23.78
CA GLU A 230 -6.39 -0.48 22.91
C GLU A 230 -6.81 -0.51 21.44
N PRO A 231 -6.55 0.58 20.69
CA PRO A 231 -6.85 0.61 19.27
C PRO A 231 -5.93 -0.34 18.50
N ALA A 232 -6.50 -1.02 17.52
CA ALA A 232 -5.72 -1.83 16.61
C ALA A 232 -5.00 -0.93 15.60
N VAL A 233 -3.77 -0.53 15.93
CA VAL A 233 -2.89 0.26 15.06
C VAL A 233 -1.76 -0.60 14.49
N SER A 234 -1.71 -0.70 13.17
CA SER A 234 -0.52 -1.22 12.45
C SER A 234 0.40 -0.07 12.08
N TRP A 235 1.68 -0.35 11.93
CA TRP A 235 2.66 0.63 11.44
C TRP A 235 3.26 0.13 10.13
N MET A 236 3.37 1.01 9.15
CA MET A 236 4.07 0.76 7.89
C MET A 236 4.96 1.94 7.56
N ASP A 237 6.00 1.72 6.75
CA ASP A 237 6.88 2.81 6.35
C ASP A 237 6.35 3.52 5.11
N LEU A 238 6.50 4.85 5.12
CA LEU A 238 6.48 5.71 3.96
C LEU A 238 7.93 6.00 3.53
N LEU A 239 8.31 5.54 2.35
CA LEU A 239 9.54 5.92 1.67
C LEU A 239 9.20 6.97 0.59
N VAL A 240 9.88 8.11 0.62
CA VAL A 240 9.69 9.20 -0.35
C VAL A 240 10.95 9.36 -1.20
N LEU A 241 10.75 9.33 -2.51
CA LEU A 241 11.80 9.45 -3.52
C LEU A 241 11.42 10.59 -4.46
N GLN A 242 12.32 11.55 -4.62
CA GLN A 242 12.11 12.76 -5.40
C GLN A 242 12.74 12.61 -6.76
N ARG A 243 12.01 12.82 -7.85
CA ARG A 243 12.61 12.86 -9.19
C ARG A 243 13.50 14.10 -9.32
N SER A 244 14.75 13.88 -9.75
CA SER A 244 15.72 14.94 -10.04
C SER A 244 15.42 15.70 -11.33
#